data_AF-A0A1J3EC08-F1
#
_entry.id   AF-A0A1J3EC08-F1
#
_cell.length_a   1.000
_cell.length_b   1.000
_cell.length_c   1.000
_cell.angle_alpha   90.00
_cell.angle_beta   90.00
_cell.angle_gamma   90.00
#
_symmetry.space_group_name_H-M   'P 1'
#
loop_
_entity.id
_entity.type
_entity.pdbx_description
1 polymer ?
#
loop_
_entity_poly.entity_id
_entity_poly.type
_entity_poly.pdbx_seq_one_letter_code
_entity_poly.pdbx_strand_id
1 'polypeptide(L)'
;QLEKGQTADHLWNASQLEMVYQGKMHGFMRMYWAKKILEWTKGPEEALSISIYLNNKYEIDGRDPSGYVGCMWSICGVHDQGWKERPVFGKIRYMNYAGCKRKFNVESYITYVKSLVSVTKKKRKAEEELTRETLPIH
;
A
#
# COMPACT_ATOMS: atom_id res chain seq x y z
N GLN A 1 -9.12 0.63 9.35
CA GLN A 1 -8.90 -0.73 8.80
C GLN A 1 -7.77 -0.75 7.76
N LEU A 2 -7.87 0.07 6.70
CA LEU A 2 -6.89 0.14 5.59
C LEU A 2 -5.46 0.41 6.06
N GLU A 3 -5.23 1.47 6.84
CA GLU A 3 -3.88 1.84 7.32
C GLU A 3 -3.15 0.71 8.07
N LYS A 4 -3.91 -0.13 8.80
CA LYS A 4 -3.38 -1.26 9.59
C LYS A 4 -3.20 -2.55 8.77
N GLY A 5 -3.55 -2.56 7.48
CA GLY A 5 -3.47 -3.75 6.63
C GLY A 5 -4.44 -4.86 7.07
N GLN A 6 -5.69 -4.52 7.39
CA GLN A 6 -6.67 -5.44 7.98
C GLN A 6 -7.87 -5.70 7.06
N THR A 7 -7.63 -6.04 5.80
CA THR A 7 -8.67 -6.40 4.83
C THR A 7 -8.77 -7.91 4.64
N ALA A 8 -9.77 -8.37 3.88
CA ALA A 8 -9.85 -9.77 3.46
C ALA A 8 -8.80 -10.15 2.40
N ASP A 9 -8.15 -9.18 1.75
CA ASP A 9 -7.13 -9.41 0.73
C ASP A 9 -5.73 -9.41 1.35
N HIS A 10 -5.16 -10.60 1.50
CA HIS A 10 -3.82 -10.76 2.08
C HIS A 10 -2.70 -10.15 1.24
N LEU A 11 -2.86 -10.05 -0.09
CA LEU A 11 -1.88 -9.39 -0.95
C LEU A 11 -1.91 -7.87 -0.73
N TRP A 12 -3.11 -7.29 -0.62
CA TRP A 12 -3.27 -5.87 -0.29
C TRP A 12 -2.74 -5.55 1.11
N ASN A 13 -3.02 -6.41 2.09
CA ASN A 13 -2.48 -6.26 3.44
C ASN A 13 -0.95 -6.30 3.43
N ALA A 14 -0.34 -7.21 2.66
CA ALA A 14 1.10 -7.26 2.50
C ALA A 14 1.64 -5.97 1.85
N SER A 15 1.01 -5.45 0.80
CA SER A 15 1.50 -4.20 0.18
C SER A 15 1.41 -3.01 1.12
N GLN A 16 0.31 -2.88 1.86
CA GLN A 16 0.17 -1.85 2.90
C GLN A 16 1.26 -1.97 3.97
N LEU A 17 1.58 -3.18 4.43
CA LEU A 17 2.57 -3.40 5.47
C LEU A 17 4.01 -3.22 4.97
N GLU A 18 4.29 -3.52 3.70
CA GLU A 18 5.58 -3.17 3.07
C GLU A 18 5.80 -1.64 3.16
N MET A 19 4.82 -0.85 2.73
CA MET A 19 4.86 0.61 2.84
C MET A 19 5.08 1.07 4.29
N VAL A 20 4.30 0.56 5.25
CA VAL A 20 4.35 1.01 6.66
C VAL A 20 5.68 0.66 7.35
N TYR A 21 6.29 -0.49 7.05
CA TYR A 21 7.46 -0.98 7.77
C TYR A 21 8.78 -0.81 7.02
N GLN A 22 8.76 -0.73 5.68
CA GLN A 22 9.94 -0.47 4.84
C GLN A 22 10.02 0.97 4.35
N GLY A 23 8.89 1.68 4.32
CA GLY A 23 8.79 3.02 3.73
C GLY A 23 8.88 3.05 2.21
N LYS A 24 8.84 1.88 1.54
CA LYS A 24 8.91 1.78 0.09
C LYS A 24 8.11 0.58 -0.43
N MET A 25 6.88 0.79 -0.85
CA MET A 25 6.10 -0.26 -1.51
C MET A 25 6.61 -0.54 -2.92
N HIS A 26 6.66 -1.81 -3.33
CA HIS A 26 7.02 -2.18 -4.70
C HIS A 26 6.09 -1.50 -5.72
N GLY A 27 6.66 -0.92 -6.79
CA GLY A 27 5.90 -0.08 -7.74
C GLY A 27 4.70 -0.76 -8.39
N PHE A 28 4.83 -2.06 -8.73
CA PHE A 28 3.69 -2.84 -9.23
C PHE A 28 2.56 -2.95 -8.19
N MET A 29 2.93 -3.06 -6.92
CA MET A 29 1.98 -3.18 -5.81
C MET A 29 1.30 -1.86 -5.49
N ARG A 30 1.95 -0.70 -5.71
CA ARG A 30 1.29 0.62 -5.58
C ARG A 30 0.07 0.74 -6.48
N MET A 31 0.17 0.24 -7.72
CA MET A 31 -0.97 0.20 -8.66
C MET A 31 -2.11 -0.69 -8.16
N TYR A 32 -1.77 -1.91 -7.72
CA TYR A 32 -2.74 -2.86 -7.15
C TYR A 32 -3.43 -2.25 -5.93
N TRP A 33 -2.63 -1.69 -5.02
CA TRP A 33 -3.04 -1.14 -3.75
C TRP A 33 -4.03 0.02 -3.91
N ALA A 34 -3.74 1.01 -4.75
CA ALA A 34 -4.62 2.17 -4.96
C ALA A 34 -5.93 1.77 -5.65
N LYS A 35 -5.88 0.83 -6.61
CA LYS A 35 -7.09 0.32 -7.29
C LYS A 35 -8.03 -0.41 -6.34
N LYS A 36 -7.50 -1.13 -5.34
CA LYS A 36 -8.33 -1.78 -4.32
C LYS A 36 -8.96 -0.78 -3.35
N ILE A 37 -8.30 0.33 -3.06
CA ILE A 37 -8.93 1.43 -2.29
C ILE A 37 -10.15 1.96 -3.06
N LEU A 38 -10.05 2.16 -4.38
CA LEU A 38 -11.21 2.53 -5.21
C LEU A 38 -12.33 1.48 -5.16
N GLU A 39 -12.00 0.19 -5.18
CA GLU A 39 -13.00 -0.88 -5.14
C GLU A 39 -13.78 -0.96 -3.82
N TRP A 40 -13.21 -0.51 -2.71
CA TRP A 40 -13.74 -0.72 -1.36
C TRP A 40 -14.22 0.56 -0.64
N THR A 41 -14.14 1.71 -1.29
CA THR A 41 -14.58 3.00 -0.74
C THR A 41 -15.85 3.49 -1.44
N LYS A 42 -16.49 4.53 -0.91
CA LYS A 42 -17.80 4.99 -1.40
C LYS A 42 -17.72 5.63 -2.78
N GLY A 43 -16.55 6.13 -3.16
CA GLY A 43 -16.35 6.84 -4.41
C GLY A 43 -14.89 7.22 -4.66
N PRO A 44 -14.59 7.70 -5.87
CA PRO A 44 -13.22 8.00 -6.29
C PRO A 44 -12.56 9.14 -5.49
N GLU A 45 -13.33 10.12 -5.00
CA GLU A 45 -12.82 11.22 -4.17
C GLU A 45 -12.29 10.71 -2.83
N GLU A 46 -13.06 9.85 -2.16
CA GLU A 46 -12.65 9.20 -0.90
C GLU A 46 -11.44 8.29 -1.16
N ALA A 47 -11.47 7.52 -2.25
CA ALA A 47 -10.37 6.63 -2.62
C ALA A 47 -9.06 7.40 -2.83
N LEU A 48 -9.13 8.52 -3.54
CA LEU A 48 -7.98 9.37 -3.84
C LEU A 48 -7.45 10.03 -2.58
N SER A 49 -8.32 10.58 -1.73
CA SER A 49 -7.92 11.19 -0.46
C SER A 49 -7.19 10.18 0.44
N ILE A 50 -7.72 8.96 0.58
CA ILE A 50 -7.09 7.90 1.38
C ILE A 50 -5.74 7.50 0.78
N SER A 51 -5.68 7.32 -0.54
CA SER A 51 -4.45 6.88 -1.22
C SER A 51 -3.33 7.91 -1.08
N ILE A 52 -3.64 9.19 -1.28
CA ILE A 52 -2.67 10.29 -1.11
C ILE A 52 -2.23 10.39 0.34
N TYR A 53 -3.15 10.34 1.31
CA TYR A 53 -2.82 10.43 2.73
C TYR A 53 -1.85 9.31 3.14
N LEU A 54 -2.15 8.05 2.81
CA LEU A 54 -1.31 6.92 3.19
C LEU A 54 0.04 6.93 2.47
N ASN A 55 0.06 7.25 1.17
CA ASN A 55 1.31 7.41 0.41
C ASN A 55 2.20 8.49 1.04
N ASN A 56 1.64 9.67 1.31
CA ASN A 56 2.39 10.79 1.87
C ASN A 56 2.86 10.56 3.31
N LYS A 57 2.14 9.73 4.07
CA LYS A 57 2.48 9.42 5.46
C LYS A 57 3.64 8.43 5.57
N TYR A 58 3.70 7.44 4.69
CA TYR A 58 4.58 6.28 4.88
C TYR A 58 5.68 6.13 3.83
N GLU A 59 5.43 6.52 2.58
CA GLU A 59 6.45 6.37 1.53
C GLU A 59 7.57 7.39 1.73
N ILE A 60 8.81 6.91 1.72
CA ILE A 60 10.01 7.76 1.80
C ILE A 60 10.13 8.66 0.56
N ASP A 61 9.58 8.20 -0.57
CA ASP A 61 9.44 8.94 -1.83
C ASP A 61 8.03 9.53 -2.01
N GLY A 62 7.25 9.64 -0.94
CA GLY A 62 5.94 10.29 -0.91
C GLY A 62 6.02 11.81 -0.89
N ARG A 63 4.85 12.49 -0.90
CA ARG A 63 4.73 13.96 -1.01
C ARG A 63 5.43 14.53 -2.24
N ASP A 64 5.49 13.72 -3.29
CA ASP A 64 6.14 14.00 -4.56
C ASP A 64 5.09 14.06 -5.69
N PRO A 65 5.26 14.89 -6.73
CA PRO A 65 4.39 14.90 -7.90
C PRO A 65 4.11 13.51 -8.48
N SER A 66 5.09 12.62 -8.48
CA SER A 66 4.95 11.24 -8.96
C SER A 66 3.99 10.43 -8.09
N GLY A 67 3.93 10.70 -6.78
CA GLY A 67 2.97 10.08 -5.87
C GLY A 67 1.53 10.50 -6.16
N TYR A 68 1.30 11.80 -6.39
CA TYR A 68 -0.01 12.32 -6.80
C TYR A 68 -0.44 11.74 -8.14
N VAL A 69 0.42 11.81 -9.15
CA VAL A 69 0.14 11.28 -10.50
C VAL A 69 -0.05 9.77 -10.47
N GLY A 70 0.69 9.02 -9.64
CA GLY A 70 0.52 7.59 -9.47
C GLY A 70 -0.84 7.20 -8.87
N CYS A 71 -1.33 7.96 -7.90
CA CYS A 71 -2.69 7.81 -7.36
C CYS A 71 -3.74 8.13 -8.43
N MET A 72 -3.56 9.23 -9.16
CA MET A 72 -4.47 9.67 -10.23
C MET A 72 -4.50 8.69 -11.41
N TRP A 73 -3.37 8.11 -11.80
CA TRP A 73 -3.30 7.04 -12.80
C TRP A 73 -4.10 5.83 -12.34
N SER A 74 -3.95 5.45 -11.06
CA SER A 74 -4.60 4.26 -10.52
C SER A 74 -6.11 4.41 -10.38
N ILE A 75 -6.59 5.56 -9.92
CA ILE A 75 -7.99 5.79 -9.51
C ILE A 75 -8.77 6.52 -10.61
N CYS A 76 -8.16 7.51 -11.25
CA CYS A 76 -8.81 8.38 -12.23
C CYS A 76 -8.39 8.08 -13.68
N GLY A 77 -7.41 7.19 -13.90
CA GLY A 77 -6.95 6.82 -15.25
C GLY A 77 -6.10 7.90 -15.94
N VAL A 78 -5.54 8.85 -15.19
CA VAL A 78 -4.64 9.88 -15.75
C VAL A 78 -3.45 9.21 -16.44
N HIS A 79 -3.19 9.55 -17.70
CA HIS A 79 -2.17 8.93 -18.56
C HIS A 79 -2.39 7.43 -18.86
N ASP A 80 -3.58 6.88 -18.60
CA ASP A 80 -4.01 5.56 -19.07
C ASP A 80 -5.13 5.70 -20.11
N GLN A 81 -5.36 4.62 -20.85
CA GLN A 81 -6.50 4.50 -21.76
C GLN A 81 -7.74 3.93 -21.03
N GLY A 82 -8.90 4.04 -21.67
CA GLY A 82 -10.12 3.35 -21.22
C GLY A 82 -10.07 1.83 -21.44
N TRP A 83 -10.67 1.08 -20.53
CA TRP A 83 -10.77 -0.39 -20.56
C TRP A 83 -12.23 -0.84 -20.60
N LYS A 84 -12.44 -2.16 -20.74
CA LYS A 84 -13.77 -2.77 -20.68
C LYS A 84 -14.48 -2.36 -19.39
N GLU A 85 -15.69 -1.85 -19.55
CA GLU A 85 -16.50 -1.33 -18.46
C GLU A 85 -16.85 -2.39 -17.41
N ARG A 86 -16.79 -2.01 -16.13
CA ARG A 86 -17.07 -2.87 -14.97
C ARG A 86 -17.80 -2.09 -13.88
N PRO A 87 -18.62 -2.76 -13.05
CA PRO A 87 -19.15 -2.15 -11.84
C PRO A 87 -18.04 -1.54 -10.97
N VAL A 88 -18.35 -0.42 -10.31
CA VAL A 88 -17.43 0.39 -9.49
C VAL A 88 -16.35 1.12 -10.30
N PHE A 89 -15.63 0.43 -11.18
CA PHE A 89 -14.50 1.01 -11.92
C PHE A 89 -14.89 1.81 -13.16
N GLY A 90 -16.09 1.61 -13.70
CA GLY A 90 -16.41 2.08 -15.05
C GLY A 90 -15.35 1.56 -16.02
N LYS A 91 -14.69 2.46 -16.76
CA LYS A 91 -13.62 2.14 -17.73
C LYS A 91 -12.20 2.22 -17.16
N ILE A 92 -12.02 2.44 -15.87
CA ILE A 92 -10.70 2.45 -15.24
C ILE A 92 -10.08 1.05 -15.32
N ARG A 93 -8.76 0.98 -15.60
CA ARG A 93 -8.04 -0.30 -15.66
C ARG A 93 -8.22 -1.08 -14.35
N TYR A 94 -8.74 -2.29 -14.47
CA TYR A 94 -8.95 -3.18 -13.33
C TYR A 94 -7.71 -4.05 -13.05
N MET A 95 -7.43 -4.28 -11.77
CA MET A 95 -6.44 -5.25 -11.30
C MET A 95 -7.04 -6.13 -10.19
N ASN A 96 -6.76 -7.42 -10.23
CA ASN A 96 -7.24 -8.37 -9.23
C ASN A 96 -6.17 -9.35 -8.79
N TYR A 97 -6.43 -10.00 -7.66
CA TYR A 97 -5.55 -10.96 -7.03
C TYR A 97 -5.15 -12.11 -7.98
N ALA A 98 -6.13 -12.68 -8.69
CA ALA A 98 -5.89 -13.74 -9.67
C ALA A 98 -4.97 -13.28 -10.82
N GLY A 99 -5.07 -12.02 -11.24
CA GLY A 99 -4.18 -11.40 -12.21
C GLY A 99 -2.76 -11.22 -11.70
N CYS A 100 -2.59 -10.91 -10.41
CA CYS A 100 -1.27 -10.85 -9.77
C CYS A 100 -0.63 -12.23 -9.67
N LYS A 101 -1.40 -13.26 -9.28
CA LYS A 101 -0.93 -14.66 -9.24
C LYS A 101 -0.38 -15.17 -10.58
N ARG A 102 -0.92 -14.70 -11.70
CA ARG A 102 -0.41 -15.06 -13.04
C ARG A 102 0.90 -14.34 -13.42
N LYS A 103 1.26 -13.26 -12.71
CA LYS A 103 2.42 -12.41 -13.04
C LYS A 103 3.62 -12.66 -12.13
N PHE A 104 3.40 -13.01 -10.87
CA PHE A 104 4.49 -13.27 -9.91
C PHE A 104 4.01 -14.17 -8.77
N ASN A 105 4.97 -14.66 -7.98
CA ASN A 105 4.69 -15.47 -6.80
C ASN A 105 4.16 -14.60 -5.64
N VAL A 106 2.83 -14.53 -5.54
CA VAL A 106 2.11 -13.78 -4.50
C VAL A 106 2.42 -14.28 -3.10
N GLU A 107 2.54 -15.59 -2.89
CA GLU A 107 2.81 -16.17 -1.57
C GLU A 107 4.22 -15.83 -1.08
N SER A 108 5.20 -15.83 -1.98
CA SER A 108 6.56 -15.37 -1.67
C SER A 108 6.59 -13.90 -1.26
N TYR A 109 5.85 -13.02 -1.95
CA TYR A 109 5.76 -11.60 -1.58
C TYR A 109 5.10 -11.41 -0.20
N ILE A 110 3.98 -12.11 0.06
CA ILE A 110 3.31 -12.06 1.37
C ILE A 110 4.24 -12.56 2.48
N THR A 111 4.97 -13.65 2.24
CA THR A 111 5.92 -14.21 3.20
C THR A 111 7.10 -13.28 3.47
N TYR A 112 7.64 -12.66 2.42
CA TYR A 112 8.67 -11.64 2.52
C TYR A 112 8.23 -10.49 3.42
N VAL A 113 7.04 -9.91 3.18
CA VAL A 113 6.54 -8.80 3.99
C VAL A 113 6.29 -9.23 5.43
N LYS A 114 5.76 -10.43 5.68
CA LYS A 114 5.60 -10.95 7.05
C LYS A 114 6.93 -11.00 7.80
N SER A 115 8.00 -11.46 7.13
CA SER A 115 9.35 -11.49 7.69
C SER A 115 9.85 -10.08 7.99
N LEU A 116 9.74 -9.16 7.03
CA LEU A 116 10.07 -7.74 7.17
C LEU A 116 9.40 -7.12 8.41
N VAL A 117 8.08 -7.28 8.56
CA VAL A 117 7.34 -6.74 9.71
C VAL A 117 7.85 -7.30 11.03
N SER A 118 8.11 -8.61 11.09
CA SER A 118 8.64 -9.28 12.28
C SER A 118 10.01 -8.72 12.68
N VAL A 119 10.92 -8.59 11.72
CA VAL A 119 12.28 -8.05 11.94
C VAL A 119 12.22 -6.60 12.39
N THR A 120 11.45 -5.75 11.72
CA THR A 120 11.35 -4.32 12.07
C THR A 120 10.74 -4.12 13.46
N LYS A 121 9.74 -4.91 13.85
CA LYS A 121 9.16 -4.84 15.22
C LYS A 121 10.18 -5.24 16.29
N LYS A 122 10.95 -6.32 16.07
CA LYS A 122 12.01 -6.74 17.00
C LYS A 122 13.08 -5.67 17.16
N LYS A 123 13.50 -5.06 16.04
CA LYS A 123 14.49 -3.98 16.04
C LYS A 123 14.00 -2.77 16.85
N ARG A 124 12.79 -2.27 16.56
CA ARG A 124 12.21 -1.12 17.28
C ARG A 124 12.08 -1.39 18.78
N LYS A 125 11.65 -2.60 19.16
CA LYS A 125 11.57 -3.00 20.57
C LYS A 125 12.93 -2.95 21.27
N ALA A 126 13.98 -3.50 20.64
CA ALA A 126 15.33 -3.46 21.19
C ALA A 126 15.87 -2.03 21.30
N GLU A 127 15.59 -1.17 20.32
CA GLU A 127 15.95 0.26 20.37
C GLU A 127 15.23 1.01 21.50
N GLU A 128 13.94 0.73 21.72
CA GLU A 128 13.15 1.30 22.82
C GLU A 128 13.67 0.85 24.19
N GLU A 129 14.02 -0.42 24.35
CA GLU A 129 14.62 -0.97 25.58
C GLU A 129 15.97 -0.30 25.87
N LEU A 130 16.86 -0.20 24.86
CA LEU A 130 18.14 0.49 25.00
C LEU A 130 17.98 1.97 25.35
N THR A 131 17.00 2.66 24.75
CA THR A 131 16.73 4.08 25.03
C THR A 131 16.26 4.28 26.47
N ARG A 132 15.47 3.35 27.03
CA ARG A 132 15.02 3.40 28.43
C ARG A 132 16.15 3.15 29.42
N GLU A 133 17.12 2.31 29.06
CA GLU A 133 18.31 2.03 29.90
C GLU A 133 19.34 3.18 29.88
N THR A 134 19.36 3.99 28.82
CA THR A 134 20.38 5.04 28.60
C THR A 134 19.97 6.45 29.01
N LEU A 135 18.68 6.71 29.24
CA LEU A 135 18.21 7.99 29.79
C LEU A 135 18.04 7.87 31.32
N PRO A 136 18.96 8.44 32.13
CA PRO A 136 18.76 8.49 33.58
C PRO A 136 17.54 9.38 33.86
N ILE A 137 16.61 8.83 34.63
CA ILE A 137 15.46 9.56 35.17
C ILE A 137 16.03 10.72 36.00
N HIS A 138 15.86 11.96 35.53
CA HIS A 138 16.00 13.16 36.35
C HIS A 138 14.70 13.44 37.07
#